data_AF-A0A2S6CTT9-F1
#
_entry.id   AF-A0A2S6CTT9-F1
#
_cell.length_a   1.000
_cell.length_b   1.000
_cell.length_c   1.000
_cell.angle_alpha   90.00
_cell.angle_beta   90.00
_cell.angle_gamma   90.00
#
_symmetry.space_group_name_H-M   'P 1'
#
loop_
_entity.id
_entity.type
_entity.pdbx_description
1 polymer ?
#
loop_
_entity_poly.entity_id
_entity_poly.type
_entity_poly.pdbx_seq_one_letter_code
_entity_poly.pdbx_strand_id
1 'polypeptide(L)'
;MNNSIAQRLEKYTAKKPQEVLIVTVEIDNESDKIAVFKGFSSSLMRPTAFDPDVPVLPDTAKIITIDRIASPYNPEAPRYLQQKISWEEMQVLLAEVGI
;
A
#
# COMPACT_ATOMS: atom_id res chain seq x y z
N MET A 1 -12.39 4.40 -16.42
CA MET A 1 -11.30 5.15 -15.74
C MET A 1 -10.44 4.12 -15.04
N ASN A 2 -9.24 3.84 -15.55
CA ASN A 2 -8.32 2.95 -14.86
C ASN A 2 -7.78 3.73 -13.65
N ASN A 3 -8.11 3.28 -12.43
CA ASN A 3 -7.54 3.86 -11.22
C ASN A 3 -6.06 3.42 -11.12
N SER A 4 -5.19 4.32 -10.65
CA SER A 4 -3.79 3.99 -10.38
C SER A 4 -3.68 2.90 -9.31
N ILE A 5 -2.51 2.26 -9.21
CA ILE A 5 -2.24 1.24 -8.18
C ILE A 5 -2.49 1.81 -6.79
N ALA A 6 -1.98 3.02 -6.52
CA ALA A 6 -2.18 3.73 -5.25
C ALA A 6 -3.65 3.85 -4.88
N GLN A 7 -4.46 4.36 -5.81
CA GLN A 7 -5.90 4.57 -5.61
C GLN A 7 -6.63 3.25 -5.34
N ARG A 8 -6.23 2.14 -5.97
CA ARG A 8 -6.84 0.82 -5.72
C ARG A 8 -6.53 0.33 -4.31
N LEU A 9 -5.29 0.48 -3.86
CA LEU A 9 -4.87 0.12 -2.49
C LEU A 9 -5.51 1.01 -1.42
N GLU A 10 -5.64 2.31 -1.69
CA GLU A 10 -6.33 3.27 -0.82
C GLU A 10 -7.81 2.91 -0.68
N LYS A 11 -8.51 2.68 -1.80
CA LYS A 11 -9.91 2.22 -1.78
C LYS A 11 -10.06 0.91 -1.02
N TYR A 12 -9.09 0.00 -1.11
CA TYR A 12 -9.13 -1.26 -0.39
C TYR A 12 -9.10 -1.05 1.11
N THR A 13 -8.13 -0.27 1.61
CA THR A 13 -7.99 0.00 3.05
C THR A 13 -9.10 0.89 3.60
N ALA A 14 -9.74 1.71 2.75
CA ALA A 14 -10.98 2.40 3.10
C ALA A 14 -12.15 1.42 3.33
N LYS A 15 -12.26 0.34 2.53
CA LYS A 15 -13.25 -0.73 2.72
C LYS A 15 -12.87 -1.73 3.83
N LYS A 16 -11.58 -1.84 4.16
CA LYS A 16 -11.02 -2.72 5.19
C LYS A 16 -10.25 -1.91 6.25
N PRO A 17 -10.94 -1.06 7.05
CA PRO A 17 -10.29 -0.15 8.01
C PRO A 17 -9.55 -0.84 9.15
N GLN A 18 -9.74 -2.16 9.31
CA GLN A 18 -9.02 -3.03 10.22
C GLN A 18 -7.69 -3.56 9.65
N GLU A 19 -7.32 -3.19 8.43
CA GLU A 19 -6.11 -3.62 7.76
C GLU A 19 -5.23 -2.43 7.38
N VAL A 20 -3.93 -2.62 7.52
CA VAL A 20 -2.86 -1.73 7.09
C VAL A 20 -2.04 -2.50 6.05
N LEU A 21 -1.81 -1.89 4.90
CA LEU A 21 -0.93 -2.46 3.88
C LEU A 21 0.44 -1.84 4.02
N ILE A 22 1.49 -2.67 4.03
CA ILE A 22 2.86 -2.22 3.82
C ILE A 22 3.28 -2.69 2.45
N VAL A 23 3.42 -1.74 1.53
CA VAL A 23 3.79 -1.97 0.14
C VAL A 23 5.28 -1.72 0.03
N THR A 24 6.06 -2.77 -0.22
CA THR A 24 7.47 -2.62 -0.56
C THR A 24 7.58 -2.39 -2.05
N VAL A 25 8.21 -1.28 -2.43
CA VAL A 25 8.35 -0.86 -3.82
C VAL A 25 9.79 -0.54 -4.16
N GLU A 26 10.06 -0.51 -5.46
CA GLU A 26 11.30 -0.01 -6.03
C GLU A 26 10.97 1.19 -6.94
N ILE A 27 11.59 2.33 -6.67
CA ILE A 27 11.45 3.59 -7.41
C ILE A 27 12.85 4.06 -7.75
N ASP A 28 13.17 4.17 -9.05
CA ASP A 28 14.49 4.60 -9.53
C ASP A 28 15.67 3.80 -8.94
N ASN A 29 15.49 2.48 -8.81
CA ASN A 29 16.44 1.52 -8.18
C ASN A 29 16.64 1.70 -6.66
N GLU A 30 15.82 2.52 -6.01
CA GLU A 30 15.79 2.62 -4.55
C GLU A 30 14.53 1.93 -3.99
N SER A 31 14.72 1.16 -2.92
CA SER A 31 13.61 0.53 -2.22
C SER A 31 12.95 1.52 -1.26
N ASP A 32 11.62 1.56 -1.30
CA ASP A 32 10.80 2.28 -0.32
C ASP A 32 9.72 1.35 0.25
N LYS A 33 9.18 1.73 1.41
CA LYS A 33 8.01 1.10 2.04
C LYS A 33 6.92 2.13 2.21
N ILE A 34 5.77 1.85 1.62
CA ILE A 34 4.60 2.72 1.66
C ILE A 34 3.54 2.06 2.53
N ALA A 35 3.15 2.73 3.61
CA ALA A 35 2.01 2.35 4.41
C ALA A 35 0.74 2.89 3.77
N VAL A 36 -0.26 2.03 3.57
CA VAL A 36 -1.60 2.41 3.12
C VAL A 36 -2.60 2.05 4.21
N PHE A 37 -3.36 3.03 4.67
CA PHE A 37 -4.32 2.86 5.76
C PHE A 37 -5.51 3.80 5.62
N LYS A 38 -6.73 3.25 5.75
CA LYS A 38 -8.01 3.99 5.71
C LYS A 38 -8.13 4.97 4.53
N GLY A 39 -7.60 4.61 3.36
CA GLY A 39 -7.69 5.47 2.16
C GLY A 39 -6.56 6.48 1.99
N PHE A 40 -5.52 6.43 2.83
CA PHE A 40 -4.34 7.29 2.72
C PHE A 40 -3.08 6.45 2.54
N SER A 41 -2.14 6.95 1.74
CA SER A 41 -0.82 6.38 1.57
C SER A 41 0.27 7.31 2.14
N SER A 42 1.30 6.74 2.74
CA SER A 42 2.47 7.47 3.28
C SER A 42 3.73 6.64 3.12
N SER A 43 4.81 7.26 2.63
CA SER A 43 6.14 6.64 2.68
C SER A 43 6.60 6.52 4.14
N LEU A 44 7.31 5.44 4.45
CA LEU A 44 7.95 5.21 5.75
C LEU A 44 9.44 5.52 5.74
N MET A 45 10.05 5.65 4.56
CA MET A 45 11.49 5.92 4.43
C MET A 45 11.77 7.33 3.91
N ARG A 46 10.85 7.91 3.15
CA ARG A 46 11.00 9.24 2.55
C ARG A 46 9.99 10.22 3.18
N PRO A 47 10.37 11.50 3.35
CA PRO A 47 9.40 12.53 3.70
C PRO A 47 8.29 12.57 2.65
N THR A 48 7.03 12.58 3.08
CA THR A 48 5.91 12.85 2.19
C THR A 48 6.13 14.21 1.55
N ALA A 49 6.06 14.29 0.22
CA ALA A 49 6.17 15.56 -0.48
C ALA A 49 5.12 16.53 0.07
N PHE A 50 5.51 17.79 0.28
CA PHE A 50 4.57 18.84 0.70
C PHE A 50 3.53 19.14 -0.38
N ASP A 51 3.90 18.89 -1.64
CA ASP A 51 3.04 19.04 -2.79
C ASP A 51 2.04 17.85 -2.87
N PRO A 52 0.73 18.10 -2.69
CA PRO A 52 -0.29 17.04 -2.74
C PRO A 52 -0.46 16.44 -4.14
N ASP A 53 0.05 17.10 -5.19
CA ASP A 53 -0.01 16.58 -6.56
C ASP A 53 1.09 15.55 -6.85
N VAL A 54 2.06 15.38 -5.94
CA VAL A 54 3.10 14.35 -6.05
C VAL A 54 2.61 13.04 -5.42
N PRO A 55 2.33 11.99 -6.22
CA PRO A 55 1.82 10.74 -5.69
C PRO A 55 2.91 10.02 -4.86
N VAL A 56 2.53 9.55 -3.67
CA VAL A 56 3.40 8.76 -2.79
C VAL A 56 3.83 7.45 -3.45
N LEU A 57 2.92 6.84 -4.23
CA LEU A 57 3.20 5.67 -5.05
C LEU A 57 3.01 6.05 -6.53
N PRO A 58 4.09 6.43 -7.25
CA PRO A 58 4.00 6.76 -8.67
C PRO A 58 3.70 5.52 -9.52
N ASP A 59 3.11 5.72 -10.70
CA ASP A 59 2.80 4.61 -11.62
C ASP A 59 4.06 3.92 -12.18
N THR A 60 5.23 4.56 -12.06
CA THR A 60 6.54 3.99 -12.38
C THR A 60 7.09 3.07 -11.27
N ALA A 61 6.49 3.09 -10.08
CA ALA A 61 6.94 2.25 -8.98
C ALA A 61 6.65 0.78 -9.25
N LYS A 62 7.66 -0.06 -9.05
CA LYS A 62 7.50 -1.51 -9.13
C LYS A 62 7.14 -2.06 -7.76
N ILE A 63 5.98 -2.71 -7.64
CA ILE A 63 5.62 -3.43 -6.41
C ILE A 63 6.51 -4.67 -6.31
N ILE A 64 7.23 -4.78 -5.20
CA ILE A 64 8.04 -5.95 -4.87
C ILE A 64 7.22 -6.94 -4.06
N THR A 65 6.62 -6.46 -2.96
CA THR A 65 5.73 -7.26 -2.11
C THR A 65 4.72 -6.39 -1.39
N ILE A 66 3.62 -7.00 -0.98
CA ILE A 66 2.63 -6.38 -0.10
C ILE A 66 2.49 -7.24 1.16
N ASP A 67 2.52 -6.59 2.32
CA ASP A 67 2.18 -7.20 3.60
C ASP A 67 0.83 -6.65 4.08
N ARG A 68 -0.06 -7.54 4.50
CA ARG A 68 -1.33 -7.21 5.13
C ARG A 68 -1.17 -7.34 6.62
N ILE A 69 -1.40 -6.25 7.35
CA ILE A 69 -1.20 -6.18 8.79
C ILE A 69 -2.52 -5.76 9.43
N ALA A 70 -2.86 -6.37 10.56
CA ALA A 70 -4.05 -6.00 11.29
C ALA A 70 -3.85 -4.70 12.07
N SER A 71 -4.85 -3.84 12.07
CA SER A 71 -4.92 -2.63 12.89
C SER A 71 -5.29 -2.97 14.36
N PRO A 72 -4.80 -2.23 15.36
CA PRO A 72 -3.86 -1.11 15.26
C PRO A 72 -2.46 -1.58 14.82
N TYR A 73 -1.82 -0.80 13.95
CA TYR A 73 -0.45 -1.07 13.51
C TYR A 73 0.53 -0.78 14.65
N ASN A 74 1.30 -1.79 15.05
CA ASN A 74 2.44 -1.62 15.95
C ASN A 74 3.72 -1.94 15.15
N PRO A 75 4.61 -0.96 14.89
CA PRO A 75 5.84 -1.20 14.14
C PRO A 75 6.84 -2.12 14.86
N GLU A 76 6.80 -2.20 16.19
CA GLU A 76 7.67 -3.08 16.99
C GLU A 76 7.15 -4.53 17.02
N ALA A 77 5.84 -4.70 16.88
CA ALA A 77 5.18 -6.01 16.90
C ALA A 77 4.01 -6.07 15.89
N PRO A 78 4.29 -6.03 14.57
CA PRO A 78 3.24 -6.03 13.55
C PRO A 78 2.49 -7.36 13.54
N ARG A 79 1.15 -7.29 13.61
CA ARG A 79 0.28 -8.47 13.55
C ARG A 79 -0.08 -8.79 12.10
N TYR A 80 0.79 -9.53 11.42
CA TYR A 80 0.59 -9.92 10.03
C TYR A 80 -0.64 -10.82 9.86
N LEU A 81 -1.50 -10.45 8.90
CA LEU A 81 -2.58 -11.28 8.36
C LEU A 81 -2.07 -12.11 7.17
N GLN A 82 -1.22 -11.49 6.35
CA GLN A 82 -0.60 -12.12 5.18
C GLN A 82 0.70 -11.38 4.85
N GLN A 83 1.73 -12.09 4.39
CA GLN A 83 3.03 -11.51 4.12
C GLN A 83 3.51 -11.85 2.72
N LYS A 84 4.31 -10.95 2.16
CA LYS A 84 5.04 -11.12 0.90
C LYS A 84 4.15 -11.53 -0.28
N ILE A 85 2.91 -11.02 -0.31
CA ILE A 85 2.03 -11.32 -1.43
C ILE A 85 2.42 -10.51 -2.65
N SER A 86 2.28 -11.13 -3.81
CA SER A 86 2.52 -10.46 -5.09
C SER A 86 1.41 -9.45 -5.40
N TRP A 87 1.65 -8.63 -6.41
CA TRP A 87 0.60 -7.74 -6.90
C TRP A 87 -0.60 -8.51 -7.44
N GLU A 88 -0.37 -9.63 -8.13
CA GLU A 88 -1.41 -10.49 -8.69
C GLU A 88 -2.29 -11.10 -7.58
N GLU A 89 -1.69 -11.57 -6.49
CA GLU A 89 -2.44 -12.04 -5.32
C GLU A 89 -3.26 -10.91 -4.68
N MET A 90 -2.68 -9.70 -4.59
CA MET A 90 -3.42 -8.54 -4.11
C MET A 90 -4.59 -8.19 -5.04
N GLN A 91 -4.45 -8.34 -6.36
CA GLN A 91 -5.54 -8.09 -7.31
C GLN A 91 -6.76 -8.99 -7.07
N VAL A 92 -6.55 -10.24 -6.63
CA VAL A 92 -7.65 -11.13 -6.23
C VAL A 92 -8.40 -10.53 -5.04
N LEU A 93 -7.68 -10.08 -4.00
CA LEU A 93 -8.26 -9.45 -2.81
C LEU A 93 -8.98 -8.13 -3.13
N LEU A 94 -8.46 -7.34 -4.08
CA LEU A 94 -9.12 -6.13 -4.57
C LEU A 94 -10.46 -6.47 -5.24
N ALA A 95 -10.49 -7.51 -6.07
CA ALA A 95 -11.70 -7.95 -6.76
C ALA A 95 -12.79 -8.43 -5.79
N GLU A 96 -12.42 -9.12 -4.69
CA GLU A 96 -13.36 -9.57 -3.65
C GLU A 96 -14.15 -8.42 -3.01
N VAL A 97 -13.56 -7.23 -2.95
CA VAL A 97 -14.22 -6.03 -2.42
C VAL A 97 -14.73 -5.10 -3.52
N GLY A 98 -14.68 -5.51 -4.79
CA GLY A 98 -15.15 -4.76 -5.95
C GLY A 98 -14.29 -3.54 -6.30
N ILE A 99 -12.96 -3.72 -6.40
CA ILE A 99 -11.97 -2.70 -6.78
C ILE A 99 -11.12 -3.13 -7.98
#